data_AF-A0A2T0K3M0-F1
#
_entry.id   AF-A0A2T0K3M0-F1
#
_cell.length_a   1.000
_cell.length_b   1.000
_cell.length_c   1.000
_cell.angle_alpha   90.00
_cell.angle_beta   90.00
_cell.angle_gamma   90.00
#
_symmetry.space_group_name_H-M   'P 1'
#
loop_
_entity.id
_entity.type
_entity.pdbx_description
1 polymer ?
#
loop_
_entity_poly.entity_id
_entity_poly.type
_entity_poly.pdbx_seq_one_letter_code
_entity_poly.pdbx_strand_id
1 'polypeptide(L)' 'MHKQDIQKIVSAAHETADSIVGARAWKTAEDASAMHDVIFWDMVAKRLPNTNIADLLYMLD' A
#
# COMPACT_ATOMS: atom_id res chain seq x y z
N MET A 1 -6.98 5.26 16.38
CA MET A 1 -5.67 5.51 15.75
C MET A 1 -5.65 6.95 15.25
N HIS A 2 -4.54 7.69 15.34
CA HIS A 2 -4.49 9.07 14.84
C HIS A 2 -4.19 9.08 13.33
N LYS A 3 -4.63 10.13 12.62
CA LYS A 3 -4.39 10.29 11.17
C LYS A 3 -2.90 10.12 10.81
N GLN A 4 -2.00 10.58 11.67
CA GLN A 4 -0.55 10.46 11.49
C GLN A 4 -0.05 9.01 11.53
N ASP A 5 -0.64 8.14 12.35
CA ASP A 5 -0.29 6.71 12.38
C ASP A 5 -0.75 6.01 11.10
N ILE A 6 -1.94 6.36 10.60
CA ILE A 6 -2.47 5.86 9.32
C ILE A 6 -1.52 6.26 8.18
N GLN A 7 -1.13 7.54 8.13
CA GLN A 7 -0.19 8.03 7.12
C GLN A 7 1.17 7.31 7.17
N LYS A 8 1.74 7.11 8.36
CA LYS A 8 3.00 6.34 8.50
C LYS A 8 2.87 4.91 7.98
N ILE A 9 1.74 4.26 8.26
CA ILE A 9 1.48 2.89 7.78
C ILE A 9 1.36 2.86 6.26
N VAL A 10 0.64 3.82 5.69
CA VAL A 10 0.44 3.95 4.23
C VAL A 10 1.75 4.26 3.53
N SER A 11 2.54 5.21 4.03
CA SER A 11 3.87 5.51 3.47
C SER A 11 4.79 4.29 3.53
N ALA A 12 4.85 3.60 4.66
CA ALA A 12 5.67 2.40 4.79
C ALA A 12 5.21 1.25 3.86
N ALA A 13 3.89 1.11 3.64
CA ALA A 13 3.34 0.14 2.70
C ALA A 13 3.73 0.49 1.26
N HIS A 14 3.68 1.76 0.89
CA HIS A 14 4.08 2.25 -0.43
C HIS A 14 5.57 2.02 -0.68
N GLU A 15 6.44 2.44 0.25
CA GLU A 15 7.90 2.23 0.15
C GLU A 15 8.26 0.75 0.03
N THR A 16 7.56 -0.12 0.76
CA THR A 16 7.80 -1.56 0.71
C THR A 16 7.30 -2.16 -0.61
N ALA A 17 6.16 -1.71 -1.13
CA ALA A 17 5.66 -2.12 -2.44
C ALA A 17 6.63 -1.70 -3.56
N ASP A 18 7.11 -0.46 -3.54
CA ASP A 18 8.15 0.04 -4.46
C ASP A 18 9.44 -0.76 -4.37
N SER A 19 9.90 -1.08 -3.16
CA SER A 19 11.12 -1.87 -2.99
C SER A 19 10.98 -3.29 -3.54
N ILE A 20 9.83 -3.95 -3.34
CA ILE A 20 9.60 -5.32 -3.81
C ILE A 20 9.40 -5.35 -5.33
N VAL A 21 8.61 -4.41 -5.86
CA VAL A 21 8.38 -4.28 -7.30
C VAL A 21 9.66 -3.86 -8.01
N GLY A 22 10.41 -2.90 -7.48
CA GLY A 22 11.70 -2.47 -8.04
C GLY A 22 12.80 -3.53 -7.99
N ALA A 23 12.74 -4.47 -7.03
CA ALA A 23 13.70 -5.58 -6.94
C ALA A 23 13.47 -6.68 -7.99
N ARG A 24 12.33 -6.68 -8.68
CA ARG A 24 11.95 -7.72 -9.65
C ARG A 24 11.83 -7.13 -11.06
N ALA A 25 12.37 -7.85 -12.05
CA ALA A 25 12.09 -7.54 -13.45
C ALA A 25 10.67 -7.99 -13.81
N TRP A 26 9.83 -7.04 -14.22
CA TRP A 26 8.45 -7.27 -14.66
C TRP A 26 8.39 -7.34 -16.18
N LYS A 27 7.44 -8.11 -16.71
CA LYS A 27 7.22 -8.22 -18.16
C LYS A 27 6.70 -6.92 -18.76
N THR A 28 5.84 -6.22 -18.01
CA THR A 28 5.23 -4.96 -18.41
C THR A 28 5.19 -4.00 -17.22
N ALA A 29 5.03 -2.72 -17.51
CA ALA A 29 4.74 -1.72 -16.47
C ALA A 29 3.38 -1.97 -15.79
N GLU A 30 2.41 -2.54 -16.53
CA GLU A 30 1.10 -2.91 -16.00
C GLU A 30 1.22 -4.05 -14.96
N ASP A 31 2.04 -5.08 -15.24
CA ASP A 31 2.33 -6.15 -14.26
C ASP A 31 2.99 -5.58 -13.00
N ALA A 32 3.93 -4.65 -13.16
CA ALA A 32 4.62 -3.99 -12.06
C ALA A 32 3.63 -3.18 -11.20
N SER A 33 2.74 -2.41 -11.85
CA SER A 33 1.71 -1.62 -11.17
C SER A 33 0.70 -2.51 -10.45
N ALA A 34 0.21 -3.57 -11.10
CA ALA A 34 -0.74 -4.49 -10.49
C ALA A 34 -0.16 -5.17 -9.25
N MET A 35 1.12 -5.53 -9.29
CA MET A 35 1.79 -6.13 -8.13
C MET A 35 2.13 -5.12 -7.05
N HIS A 36 2.41 -3.86 -7.42
CA HIS A 36 2.54 -2.77 -6.45
C HIS A 36 1.24 -2.61 -5.64
N ASP A 37 0.10 -2.50 -6.32
CA ASP A 37 -1.22 -2.39 -5.69
C ASP A 37 -1.52 -3.57 -4.76
N VAL A 38 -1.29 -4.81 -5.22
CA VAL A 38 -1.53 -6.01 -4.40
C VAL A 38 -0.69 -6.00 -3.11
N ILE A 39 0.60 -5.68 -3.24
CA ILE A 39 1.53 -5.65 -2.10
C ILE A 39 1.18 -4.51 -1.14
N PHE A 40 0.85 -3.34 -1.68
CA PHE A 40 0.41 -2.18 -0.93
C PHE A 40 -0.85 -2.50 -0.10
N TRP A 41 -1.90 -2.99 -0.75
CA TRP A 41 -3.17 -3.28 -0.06
C TRP A 41 -3.06 -4.45 0.94
N ASP A 42 -2.24 -5.47 0.66
CA ASP A 42 -1.97 -6.55 1.62
C ASP A 42 -1.30 -6.02 2.90
N MET A 43 -0.31 -5.12 2.78
CA MET A 43 0.33 -4.51 3.94
C MET A 43 -0.59 -3.57 4.72
N VAL A 44 -1.39 -2.77 4.01
CA VAL A 44 -2.39 -1.90 4.63
C VAL A 44 -3.40 -2.74 5.40
N ALA A 45 -3.95 -3.81 4.81
CA ALA A 45 -4.92 -4.70 5.47
C ALA A 45 -4.32 -5.40 6.70
N LYS A 46 -3.06 -5.83 6.66
CA LYS A 46 -2.37 -6.45 7.80
C LYS A 46 -2.14 -5.48 8.96
N ARG A 47 -1.84 -4.22 8.66
CA ARG A 47 -1.57 -3.19 9.69
C ARG A 47 -2.83 -2.48 10.17
N LEU A 48 -3.90 -2.51 9.37
CA LEU A 48 -5.18 -1.84 9.63
C LEU A 48 -6.36 -2.81 9.47
N PRO A 49 -6.42 -3.90 10.23
CA PRO A 49 -7.44 -4.93 10.07
C PRO A 49 -8.87 -4.45 10.39
N ASN A 50 -8.98 -3.36 11.16
CA ASN A 50 -10.27 -2.80 11.60
C ASN A 50 -10.62 -1.47 10.90
N THR A 51 -9.84 -1.03 9.91
CA THR A 51 -10.12 0.21 9.19
C THR A 51 -10.86 -0.10 7.91
N ASN A 52 -12.00 0.55 7.70
CA ASN A 52 -12.74 0.44 6.45
C ASN A 52 -11.92 1.09 5.32
N ILE A 53 -11.77 0.39 4.19
CA ILE A 53 -11.05 0.89 3.01
C ILE A 53 -11.63 2.24 2.55
N ALA A 54 -12.94 2.45 2.63
CA ALA A 54 -13.58 3.73 2.28
C ALA A 54 -13.15 4.88 3.19
N ASP A 55 -12.99 4.61 4.49
CA ASP A 55 -12.49 5.58 5.48
C ASP A 55 -11.00 5.88 5.22
N LEU A 56 -10.24 4.86 4.84
CA LEU A 56 -8.84 4.99 4.48
C LEU A 56 -8.65 5.83 3.21
N LEU A 57 -9.46 5.59 2.18
CA LEU A 57 -9.47 6.39 0.94
C LEU A 57 -9.85 7.84 1.24
N TYR A 58 -10.86 8.08 2.06
CA TYR A 58 -11.25 9.43 2.48
C TYR A 58 -10.14 10.16 3.27
N MET A 59 -9.29 9.44 3.99
CA MET A 59 -8.17 10.04 4.73
C MET A 59 -6.92 10.30 3.87
N LEU A 60 -6.85 9.67 2.70
CA LEU A 60 -5.72 9.73 1.76
C LEU A 60 -6.00 10.61 0.53
N ASP A 61 -7.27 10.89 0.22
CA ASP A 61 -7.71 11.96 -0.68
C ASP A 61 -7.41 13.36 -0.06
#